data_AF-A0A2B7XDS8-F1
#
_entry.id   AF-A0A2B7XDS8-F1
#
_cell.length_a   1.000
_cell.length_b   1.000
_cell.length_c   1.000
_cell.angle_alpha   90.00
_cell.angle_beta   90.00
_cell.angle_gamma   90.00
#
_symmetry.space_group_name_H-M   'P 1'
#
loop_
_entity.id
_entity.type
_entity.pdbx_description
1 polymer ?
#
loop_
_entity_poly.entity_id
_entity_poly.type
_entity_poly.pdbx_seq_one_letter_code
_entity_poly.pdbx_strand_id
1 'polypeptide(L)'
;MTIPASNHDGLGWRQELFGLIPYWTKEPDSVVIDSLARKHLNLGEDALARCKVQFHAQGAFNKLYRVDTGFLMRVPLPAPQDRQRGCDDGVGFEWMLMELVHGQPLHKHWKLPWTVKEGLVKKLALYQAKLFEERFQGIRSIYQTSGKGPNEPNLDTSQPSSEPSNIYPFALGRLVSHVFFWGDHLTHNVPSGPFRNSHDWLHARLTLALTDQERILQNPSADEDDIEDAENARDIARSF
;
A
#
# COMPACT_ATOMS: atom_id res chain seq x y z
N MET A 1 21.25 -12.38 -8.23
CA MET A 1 20.62 -11.08 -7.91
C MET A 1 21.12 -10.60 -6.55
N THR A 2 21.84 -9.48 -6.49
CA THR A 2 22.35 -8.95 -5.20
C THR A 2 21.20 -8.29 -4.46
N ILE A 3 20.90 -8.75 -3.24
CA ILE A 3 19.89 -8.11 -2.38
C ILE A 3 20.37 -6.67 -2.14
N PRO A 4 19.64 -5.63 -2.58
CA PRO A 4 20.04 -4.27 -2.28
C PRO A 4 20.07 -4.11 -0.77
N ALA A 5 21.17 -3.58 -0.25
CA ALA A 5 21.34 -3.25 1.16
C ALA A 5 20.51 -2.00 1.49
N SER A 6 19.20 -2.06 1.29
CA SER A 6 18.29 -1.04 1.77
C SER A 6 17.88 -1.44 3.19
N ASN A 7 18.74 -1.11 4.16
CA ASN A 7 18.44 -1.23 5.60
C ASN A 7 17.38 -0.18 5.97
N HIS A 8 16.15 -0.38 5.50
CA HIS A 8 14.99 0.39 5.96
C HIS A 8 14.55 -0.18 7.30
N ASP A 9 14.37 0.67 8.32
CA ASP A 9 13.91 0.22 9.63
C ASP A 9 12.56 -0.53 9.48
N GLY A 10 12.59 -1.84 9.76
CA GLY A 10 11.45 -2.74 9.65
C GLY A 10 11.17 -3.39 8.29
N LEU A 11 11.87 -3.06 7.20
CA LEU A 11 11.69 -3.70 5.89
C LEU A 11 13.00 -4.33 5.36
N GLY A 12 12.93 -5.59 4.95
CA GLY A 12 13.99 -6.28 4.22
C GLY A 12 13.46 -7.06 3.02
N TRP A 13 14.38 -7.49 2.16
CA TRP A 13 14.09 -8.26 0.94
C TRP A 13 14.85 -9.58 0.93
N ARG A 14 14.20 -10.66 0.49
CA ARG A 14 14.85 -11.96 0.31
C ARG A 14 14.44 -12.59 -1.02
N GLN A 15 15.37 -13.26 -1.68
CA GLN A 15 15.09 -14.01 -2.91
C GLN A 15 14.41 -15.34 -2.54
N GLU A 16 13.27 -15.63 -3.17
CA GLU A 16 12.62 -16.94 -3.14
C GLU A 16 12.42 -17.47 -4.57
N LEU A 17 11.80 -18.66 -4.69
CA LEU A 17 11.64 -19.39 -5.95
C LEU A 17 10.91 -18.58 -7.03
N PHE A 18 9.95 -17.73 -6.65
CA PHE A 18 9.13 -16.92 -7.57
C PHE A 18 9.49 -15.43 -7.52
N GLY A 19 10.73 -15.12 -7.13
CA GLY A 19 11.25 -13.76 -7.11
C GLY A 19 11.53 -13.20 -5.72
N LEU A 20 11.79 -11.91 -5.67
CA LEU A 20 12.10 -11.18 -4.45
C LEU A 20 10.82 -10.97 -3.63
N ILE A 21 10.84 -11.28 -2.34
CA ILE A 21 9.72 -11.04 -1.45
C ILE A 21 10.11 -10.16 -0.26
N PRO A 22 9.20 -9.30 0.23
CA PRO A 22 9.46 -8.49 1.40
C PRO A 22 9.32 -9.33 2.67
N TYR A 23 10.08 -8.97 3.68
CA TYR A 23 9.88 -9.47 5.04
C TYR A 23 10.08 -8.35 6.06
N TRP A 24 9.50 -8.55 7.23
CA TRP A 24 9.59 -7.61 8.35
C TRP A 24 10.91 -7.84 9.09
N THR A 25 11.79 -6.84 9.15
CA THR A 25 13.01 -6.91 9.97
C THR A 25 12.75 -6.53 11.43
N LYS A 26 11.60 -5.90 11.69
CA LYS A 26 11.13 -5.47 13.00
C LYS A 26 9.63 -5.73 13.11
N GLU A 27 9.22 -6.31 14.23
CA GLU A 27 7.82 -6.61 14.51
C GLU A 27 7.11 -5.39 15.15
N PRO A 28 5.86 -5.08 14.77
CA PRO A 28 5.05 -4.10 15.48
C PRO A 28 4.79 -4.54 16.93
N ASP A 29 4.98 -3.63 17.89
CA ASP A 29 4.74 -3.92 19.30
C ASP A 29 3.22 -4.04 19.56
N SER A 30 2.78 -5.22 19.98
CA SER A 30 1.38 -5.52 20.26
C SER A 30 0.80 -4.69 21.42
N VAL A 31 1.63 -4.29 22.39
CA VAL A 31 1.23 -3.44 23.52
C VAL A 31 0.94 -2.02 23.03
N VAL A 32 1.78 -1.51 22.13
CA VAL A 32 1.58 -0.18 21.54
C VAL A 32 0.33 -0.18 20.64
N ILE A 33 0.14 -1.22 19.83
CA ILE A 33 -1.06 -1.39 18.99
C ILE A 33 -2.33 -1.38 19.85
N ASP A 34 -2.34 -2.13 20.96
CA ASP A 34 -3.48 -2.16 21.88
C ASP A 34 -3.75 -0.78 22.48
N SER A 35 -2.72 -0.08 22.93
CA SER A 35 -2.82 1.29 23.46
C SER A 35 -3.40 2.27 22.43
N LEU A 36 -2.95 2.21 21.17
CA LEU A 36 -3.43 3.10 20.13
C LEU A 36 -4.87 2.82 19.70
N ALA A 37 -5.23 1.55 19.56
CA ALA A 37 -6.61 1.17 19.29
C ALA A 37 -7.53 1.73 20.38
N ARG A 38 -7.18 1.56 21.66
CA ARG A 38 -7.93 2.11 22.79
C ARG A 38 -8.04 3.62 22.76
N LYS A 39 -6.92 4.31 22.50
CA LYS A 39 -6.85 5.77 22.45
C LYS A 39 -7.75 6.36 21.36
N HIS A 40 -7.81 5.73 20.19
CA HIS A 40 -8.48 6.29 19.02
C HIS A 40 -9.94 5.85 18.84
N LEU A 41 -10.39 4.77 19.49
CA LEU A 41 -11.77 4.28 19.37
C LEU A 41 -12.79 5.04 20.22
N ASN A 42 -12.36 5.97 21.08
CA ASN A 42 -13.23 6.79 21.95
C ASN A 42 -14.37 5.97 22.61
N LEU A 43 -14.02 4.78 23.10
CA LEU A 43 -14.96 3.83 23.68
C LEU A 43 -15.36 4.29 25.09
N GLY A 44 -16.64 4.13 25.45
CA GLY A 44 -17.07 4.30 26.85
C GLY A 44 -16.36 3.30 27.77
N GLU A 45 -16.30 3.59 29.08
CA GLU A 45 -15.50 2.82 30.06
C GLU A 45 -15.75 1.30 30.00
N ASP A 46 -17.01 0.87 29.88
CA ASP A 46 -17.38 -0.55 29.78
C ASP A 46 -16.92 -1.23 28.49
N ALA A 47 -16.86 -0.48 27.39
CA ALA A 47 -16.38 -0.98 26.10
C ALA A 47 -14.84 -0.96 26.05
N LEU A 48 -14.20 0.00 26.73
CA LEU A 48 -12.76 0.06 26.90
C LEU A 48 -12.26 -1.10 27.78
N ALA A 49 -12.98 -1.44 28.85
CA ALA A 49 -12.67 -2.59 29.71
C ALA A 49 -12.74 -3.95 28.99
N ARG A 50 -13.60 -4.05 27.96
CA ARG A 50 -13.75 -5.24 27.11
C ARG A 50 -12.94 -5.19 25.81
N CYS A 51 -12.36 -4.04 25.49
CA CYS A 51 -11.49 -3.89 24.33
C CYS A 51 -10.29 -4.81 24.51
N LYS A 52 -10.10 -5.75 23.60
CA LYS A 52 -8.90 -6.57 23.49
C LYS A 52 -8.45 -6.51 22.04
N VAL A 53 -7.16 -6.27 21.84
CA VAL A 53 -6.55 -6.35 20.52
C VAL A 53 -5.84 -7.69 20.38
N GLN A 54 -6.12 -8.41 19.30
CA GLN A 54 -5.57 -9.72 19.01
C GLN A 54 -5.04 -9.76 17.58
N PHE A 55 -3.94 -10.44 17.35
CA PHE A 55 -3.48 -10.72 16.00
C PHE A 55 -4.57 -11.49 15.24
N HIS A 56 -4.91 -11.01 14.04
CA HIS A 56 -5.99 -11.57 13.24
C HIS A 56 -5.45 -12.37 12.05
N ALA A 57 -4.58 -11.75 11.26
CA ALA A 57 -3.99 -12.34 10.07
C ALA A 57 -2.78 -11.51 9.61
N GLN A 58 -1.96 -12.09 8.73
CA GLN A 58 -0.94 -11.34 8.00
C GLN A 58 -0.84 -11.83 6.56
N GLY A 59 -0.41 -10.94 5.68
CA GLY A 59 0.12 -11.28 4.38
C GLY A 59 1.54 -10.74 4.22
N ALA A 60 2.10 -10.84 3.01
CA ALA A 60 3.42 -10.28 2.72
C ALA A 60 3.52 -8.76 3.01
N PHE A 61 2.39 -8.05 2.96
CA PHE A 61 2.36 -6.58 2.92
C PHE A 61 1.70 -5.91 4.12
N ASN A 62 1.13 -6.67 5.04
CA ASN A 62 0.43 -6.08 6.17
C ASN A 62 0.18 -7.12 7.26
N LYS A 63 0.08 -6.62 8.49
CA LYS A 63 -0.40 -7.33 9.66
C LYS A 63 -1.73 -6.72 10.09
N LEU A 64 -2.68 -7.59 10.43
CA LEU A 64 -4.03 -7.23 10.80
C LEU A 64 -4.26 -7.64 12.26
N TYR A 65 -4.78 -6.70 13.05
CA TYR A 65 -5.11 -6.89 14.45
C TYR A 65 -6.59 -6.61 14.64
N ARG A 66 -7.32 -7.60 15.14
CA ARG A 66 -8.75 -7.47 15.43
C ARG A 66 -8.93 -6.85 16.81
N VAL A 67 -9.84 -5.89 16.88
CA VAL A 67 -10.32 -5.32 18.14
C VAL A 67 -11.71 -5.90 18.42
N ASP A 68 -11.91 -6.45 19.61
CA ASP A 68 -13.15 -7.15 19.99
C ASP A 68 -14.42 -6.27 19.90
N THR A 69 -14.26 -4.94 19.88
CA THR A 69 -15.34 -3.97 19.67
C THR A 69 -15.81 -3.83 18.22
N GLY A 70 -15.36 -4.70 17.32
CA GLY A 70 -15.79 -4.71 15.91
C GLY A 70 -14.92 -3.86 14.99
N PHE A 71 -13.65 -3.64 15.36
CA PHE A 71 -12.70 -2.90 14.53
C PHE A 71 -11.53 -3.79 14.09
N LEU A 72 -10.83 -3.34 13.07
CA LEU A 72 -9.63 -3.94 12.52
C LEU A 72 -8.56 -2.86 12.40
N MET A 73 -7.41 -3.08 13.03
CA MET A 73 -6.22 -2.27 12.85
C MET A 73 -5.31 -2.94 11.83
N ARG A 74 -4.95 -2.21 10.78
CA ARG A 74 -4.04 -2.66 9.73
C ARG A 74 -2.73 -1.91 9.84
N VAL A 75 -1.63 -2.66 9.97
CA VAL A 75 -0.26 -2.15 9.92
C VAL A 75 0.35 -2.57 8.58
N PRO A 76 0.41 -1.69 7.57
CA PRO A 76 1.11 -1.97 6.31
C PRO A 76 2.61 -2.19 6.52
N LEU A 77 3.20 -2.91 5.56
CA LEU A 77 4.63 -3.08 5.45
C LEU A 77 5.33 -1.71 5.42
N PRO A 78 6.49 -1.55 6.08
CA PRO A 78 7.13 -0.24 6.20
C PRO A 78 7.56 0.30 4.83
N ALA A 79 7.19 1.53 4.52
CA ALA A 79 7.73 2.24 3.34
C ALA A 79 9.11 2.85 3.65
N PRO A 80 9.85 3.36 2.66
CA PRO A 80 11.09 4.10 2.89
C PRO A 80 10.87 5.36 3.73
N GLN A 81 11.86 5.76 4.55
CA GLN A 81 11.73 6.84 5.53
C GLN A 81 11.36 8.20 4.91
N ASP A 82 11.82 8.49 3.68
CA ASP A 82 11.45 9.70 2.92
C ASP A 82 9.98 9.73 2.50
N ARG A 83 9.31 8.57 2.52
CA ARG A 83 7.89 8.38 2.13
C ARG A 83 6.99 8.08 3.33
N GLN A 84 7.58 7.71 4.46
CA GLN A 84 6.87 7.57 5.72
C GLN A 84 6.72 8.92 6.40
N ARG A 85 5.55 9.15 6.99
CA ARG A 85 5.40 10.19 8.00
C ARG A 85 5.83 9.59 9.34
N GLY A 86 6.65 10.30 10.12
CA GLY A 86 7.03 9.86 11.45
C GLY A 86 5.79 9.65 12.33
N CYS A 87 5.43 8.40 12.59
CA CYS A 87 4.47 8.03 13.61
C CYS A 87 5.17 8.13 14.96
N ASP A 88 5.08 9.30 15.62
CA ASP A 88 5.56 9.54 16.99
C ASP A 88 4.64 8.90 18.06
N ASP A 89 3.94 7.84 17.66
CA ASP A 89 2.97 7.11 18.48
C ASP A 89 3.56 5.83 19.09
N GLY A 90 4.85 5.57 18.83
CA GLY A 90 5.61 4.45 19.36
C GLY A 90 5.52 3.15 18.55
N VAL A 91 4.65 3.04 17.53
CA VAL A 91 4.55 1.82 16.70
C VAL A 91 5.74 1.70 15.77
N GLY A 92 6.28 2.84 15.32
CA GLY A 92 7.35 2.88 14.32
C GLY A 92 6.89 2.52 12.90
N PHE A 93 5.59 2.34 12.68
CA PHE A 93 4.99 2.00 11.38
C PHE A 93 3.72 2.82 11.16
N GLU A 94 3.40 3.07 9.89
CA GLU A 94 2.07 3.57 9.51
C GLU A 94 1.00 2.53 9.88
N TRP A 95 -0.20 2.98 10.22
CA TRP A 95 -1.34 2.12 10.50
C TRP A 95 -2.66 2.82 10.19
N MET A 96 -3.71 2.02 10.06
CA MET A 96 -5.08 2.52 9.94
C MET A 96 -6.03 1.67 10.79
N LEU A 97 -7.04 2.32 11.35
CA LEU A 97 -8.11 1.67 12.11
C LEU A 97 -9.41 1.80 11.33
N MET A 98 -10.08 0.68 11.10
CA MET A 98 -11.30 0.60 10.31
C MET A 98 -12.33 -0.30 10.98
N GLU A 99 -13.60 -0.13 10.63
CA GLU A 99 -14.65 -1.06 11.04
C GLU A 99 -14.40 -2.45 10.43
N LEU A 100 -14.61 -3.49 11.24
CA LEU A 100 -14.53 -4.87 10.78
C LEU A 100 -15.84 -5.22 10.06
N VAL A 101 -15.78 -5.30 8.73
CA VAL A 101 -16.92 -5.76 7.93
C VAL A 101 -17.20 -7.23 8.23
N HIS A 102 -18.39 -7.51 8.76
CA HIS A 102 -18.83 -8.87 9.02
C HIS A 102 -19.02 -9.66 7.71
N GLY A 103 -18.48 -10.87 7.67
CA GLY A 103 -18.63 -11.75 6.52
C GLY A 103 -17.62 -12.90 6.53
N GLN A 104 -17.61 -13.65 5.43
CA GLN A 104 -16.60 -14.66 5.16
C GLN A 104 -16.06 -14.45 3.74
N PRO A 105 -14.78 -14.76 3.48
CA PRO A 105 -14.24 -14.72 2.13
C PRO A 105 -15.05 -15.60 1.18
N LEU A 106 -15.40 -15.06 0.01
CA LEU A 106 -16.26 -15.74 -0.97
C LEU A 106 -15.67 -17.08 -1.44
N HIS A 107 -14.34 -17.20 -1.53
CA HIS A 107 -13.68 -18.44 -1.96
C HIS A 107 -14.01 -19.64 -1.06
N LYS A 108 -14.25 -19.42 0.25
CA LYS A 108 -14.64 -20.49 1.19
C LYS A 108 -16.04 -21.04 0.90
N HIS A 109 -16.87 -20.25 0.22
CA HIS A 109 -18.26 -20.57 -0.07
C HIS A 109 -18.53 -20.55 -1.57
N TRP A 110 -17.55 -20.75 -2.44
CA TRP A 110 -17.75 -20.63 -3.90
C TRP A 110 -18.58 -21.77 -4.51
N LYS A 111 -18.80 -22.86 -3.76
CA LYS A 111 -19.71 -23.95 -4.15
C LYS A 111 -21.18 -23.52 -3.98
N LEU A 112 -21.62 -22.59 -4.84
CA LEU A 112 -22.98 -22.05 -4.89
C LEU A 112 -23.70 -22.47 -6.18
N PRO A 113 -25.06 -22.51 -6.16
CA PRO A 113 -25.84 -22.63 -7.38
C PRO A 113 -25.49 -21.54 -8.40
N TRP A 114 -25.58 -21.88 -9.69
CA TRP A 114 -25.22 -20.97 -10.78
C TRP A 114 -25.99 -19.64 -10.73
N THR A 115 -27.29 -19.69 -10.42
CA THR A 115 -28.15 -18.51 -10.29
C THR A 115 -27.68 -17.55 -9.19
N VAL A 116 -27.15 -18.08 -8.09
CA VAL A 116 -26.57 -17.28 -7.00
C VAL A 116 -25.25 -16.64 -7.46
N LYS A 117 -24.41 -17.39 -8.17
CA LYS A 117 -23.15 -16.87 -8.75
C LYS A 117 -23.42 -15.73 -9.73
N GLU A 118 -24.42 -15.91 -10.60
CA GLU A 118 -24.84 -14.88 -11.56
C GLU A 118 -25.25 -13.59 -10.83
N GLY A 119 -26.09 -13.70 -9.80
CA GLY A 119 -26.49 -12.56 -8.97
C GLY A 119 -25.31 -11.87 -8.28
N LEU A 120 -24.32 -12.63 -7.79
CA LEU A 120 -23.12 -12.08 -7.18
C LEU A 120 -22.25 -11.33 -8.19
N VAL A 121 -22.00 -11.92 -9.36
CA VAL A 121 -21.19 -11.29 -10.42
C VAL A 121 -21.86 -10.01 -10.93
N LYS A 122 -23.19 -10.01 -11.09
CA LYS A 122 -23.94 -8.78 -11.44
C LYS A 122 -23.75 -7.67 -10.41
N LYS A 123 -23.77 -7.99 -9.11
CA LYS A 123 -23.50 -7.01 -8.05
C LYS A 123 -22.06 -6.48 -8.09
N LEU A 124 -21.07 -7.35 -8.29
CA LEU A 124 -19.67 -6.94 -8.43
C LEU A 124 -19.48 -6.01 -9.63
N ALA A 125 -20.07 -6.35 -10.78
CA ALA A 125 -20.04 -5.51 -11.97
C ALA A 125 -20.67 -4.14 -11.71
N LEU A 126 -21.80 -4.09 -10.98
CA LEU A 126 -22.44 -2.84 -10.59
C LEU A 126 -21.55 -1.99 -9.69
N TYR A 127 -20.87 -2.59 -8.70
CA TYR A 127 -19.95 -1.85 -7.83
C TYR A 127 -18.75 -1.32 -8.60
N GLN A 128 -18.20 -2.11 -9.52
CA GLN A 128 -17.08 -1.69 -10.36
C GLN A 128 -17.50 -0.55 -11.30
N ALA A 129 -18.69 -0.60 -11.89
CA ALA A 129 -19.22 0.48 -12.73
C ALA A 129 -19.37 1.78 -11.93
N LYS A 130 -19.98 1.72 -10.73
CA LYS A 130 -20.11 2.88 -9.83
C LYS A 130 -18.75 3.47 -9.47
N LEU A 131 -17.77 2.64 -9.11
CA LEU A 131 -16.42 3.11 -8.80
C LEU A 131 -15.70 3.72 -10.01
N PHE A 132 -15.98 3.23 -11.22
CA PHE A 132 -15.38 3.74 -12.45
C PHE A 132 -15.95 5.10 -12.86
N GLU A 133 -17.20 5.39 -12.50
CA GLU A 133 -17.84 6.67 -12.73
C GLU A 133 -17.25 7.78 -11.85
N GLU A 134 -16.69 7.44 -10.69
CA GLU A 134 -16.02 8.39 -9.81
C GLU A 134 -14.68 8.87 -10.41
N ARG A 135 -14.57 10.18 -10.67
CA ARG A 135 -13.38 10.80 -11.26
C ARG A 135 -12.56 11.54 -10.21
N PHE A 136 -11.40 10.98 -9.89
CA PHE A 136 -10.40 11.64 -9.05
C PHE A 136 -9.55 12.64 -9.84
N GLN A 137 -9.15 13.74 -9.20
CA GLN A 137 -8.30 14.78 -9.80
C GLN A 137 -6.81 14.41 -9.90
N GLY A 138 -6.43 13.24 -9.39
CA GLY A 138 -5.06 12.72 -9.42
C GLY A 138 -4.91 11.45 -8.58
N ILE A 139 -3.72 10.86 -8.63
CA ILE A 139 -3.36 9.63 -7.91
C ILE A 139 -2.30 9.99 -6.86
N ARG A 140 -2.72 10.04 -5.60
CA ARG A 140 -1.98 10.62 -4.47
C ARG A 140 -2.30 9.88 -3.16
N SER A 141 -1.41 9.95 -2.18
CA SER A 141 -1.71 9.48 -0.81
C SER A 141 -2.28 10.61 0.04
N ILE A 142 -3.04 10.24 1.08
CA ILE A 142 -3.63 11.14 2.05
C ILE A 142 -2.75 11.16 3.30
N TYR A 143 -2.41 12.35 3.79
CA TYR A 143 -1.59 12.57 4.97
C TYR A 143 -2.30 13.47 5.95
N GLN A 144 -2.16 13.25 7.26
CA GLN A 144 -2.71 14.16 8.27
C GLN A 144 -1.90 15.47 8.31
N THR A 145 -2.54 16.64 8.38
CA THR A 145 -1.86 17.95 8.39
C THR A 145 -1.22 18.30 9.73
N SER A 146 -1.76 17.79 10.84
CA SER A 146 -1.44 18.20 12.22
C SER A 146 -0.16 17.60 12.84
N GLY A 147 0.83 17.21 12.04
CA GLY A 147 2.16 16.84 12.56
C GLY A 147 3.26 17.46 11.71
N LYS A 148 4.48 17.60 12.23
CA LYS A 148 5.61 18.09 11.43
C LYS A 148 5.84 17.12 10.25
N GLY A 149 5.54 17.56 9.03
CA GLY A 149 5.84 16.79 7.83
C GLY A 149 7.35 16.68 7.60
N PRO A 150 7.81 15.72 6.77
CA PRO A 150 9.15 15.81 6.23
C PRO A 150 9.30 17.14 5.49
N ASN A 151 10.50 17.70 5.46
CA ASN A 151 10.84 18.88 4.66
C ASN A 151 10.60 18.58 3.17
N GLU A 152 9.36 18.62 2.70
CA GLU A 152 9.07 18.72 1.28
C GLU A 152 9.14 20.21 0.89
N PRO A 153 9.91 20.56 -0.16
CA PRO A 153 9.78 21.88 -0.77
C PRO A 153 8.33 22.01 -1.24
N ASN A 154 7.72 23.18 -1.00
CA ASN A 154 6.40 23.56 -1.51
C ASN A 154 6.20 23.06 -2.96
N LEU A 155 5.54 21.91 -3.14
CA LEU A 155 5.12 21.47 -4.46
C LEU A 155 3.81 22.20 -4.76
N ASP A 156 3.94 23.27 -5.55
CA ASP A 156 2.88 24.12 -6.10
C ASP A 156 1.99 24.88 -5.11
N THR A 157 2.52 25.99 -4.60
CA THR A 157 1.72 27.16 -4.15
C THR A 157 1.29 28.05 -5.32
N SER A 158 1.29 27.54 -6.56
CA SER A 158 0.93 28.31 -7.76
C SER A 158 -0.57 28.25 -8.11
N GLN A 159 -1.41 27.61 -7.28
CA GLN A 159 -2.85 27.82 -7.34
C GLN A 159 -3.28 28.91 -6.34
N PRO A 160 -3.79 30.06 -6.81
CA PRO A 160 -4.50 31.00 -5.95
C PRO A 160 -5.87 30.39 -5.64
N SER A 161 -5.92 29.46 -4.69
CA SER A 161 -7.18 29.03 -4.09
C SER A 161 -7.40 29.85 -2.83
N SER A 162 -8.19 30.90 -2.99
CA SER A 162 -8.81 31.70 -1.95
C SER A 162 -9.89 30.90 -1.22
N GLU A 163 -9.54 29.74 -0.66
CA GLU A 163 -10.42 28.94 0.18
C GLU A 163 -9.68 28.63 1.49
N PRO A 164 -10.35 28.71 2.65
CA PRO A 164 -9.71 28.55 3.94
C PRO A 164 -9.21 27.11 4.07
N SER A 165 -7.91 26.93 3.85
CA SER A 165 -7.16 25.67 3.85
C SER A 165 -7.04 24.99 5.22
N ASN A 166 -7.98 25.28 6.13
CA ASN A 166 -8.01 24.81 7.52
C ASN A 166 -9.24 23.94 7.86
N ILE A 167 -10.09 23.57 6.88
CA ILE A 167 -11.33 22.81 7.16
C ILE A 167 -11.07 21.31 7.38
N TYR A 168 -10.03 20.73 6.75
CA TYR A 168 -9.78 19.28 6.84
C TYR A 168 -8.41 18.98 7.46
N PRO A 169 -8.33 18.00 8.38
CA PRO A 169 -7.07 17.63 9.01
C PRO A 169 -6.17 16.79 8.10
N PHE A 170 -6.37 16.84 6.78
CA PHE A 170 -5.67 16.01 5.79
C PHE A 170 -5.20 16.82 4.58
N ALA A 171 -4.05 16.43 4.03
CA ALA A 171 -3.43 16.95 2.82
C ALA A 171 -3.12 15.79 1.86
N LEU A 172 -3.07 16.12 0.57
CA LEU A 172 -2.65 15.18 -0.47
C LEU A 172 -1.14 15.32 -0.69
N GLY A 173 -0.44 14.19 -0.81
CA GLY A 173 1.01 14.18 -1.03
C GLY A 173 1.45 13.10 -2.01
N ARG A 174 2.75 12.77 -1.97
CA ARG A 174 3.37 11.72 -2.79
C ARG A 174 2.61 10.39 -2.68
N LEU A 175 2.56 9.62 -3.76
CA LEU A 175 1.94 8.30 -3.73
C LEU A 175 2.86 7.32 -3.01
N VAL A 176 2.32 6.60 -2.03
CA VAL A 176 2.98 5.45 -1.40
C VAL A 176 2.41 4.18 -2.03
N SER A 177 3.12 3.64 -3.02
CA SER A 177 2.76 2.38 -3.67
C SER A 177 3.98 1.47 -3.74
N HIS A 178 3.82 0.21 -3.30
CA HIS A 178 4.91 -0.77 -3.22
C HIS A 178 5.70 -0.91 -4.52
N VAL A 179 5.05 -0.75 -5.69
CA VAL A 179 5.72 -0.86 -6.99
C VAL A 179 6.90 0.09 -7.13
N PHE A 180 6.91 1.25 -6.45
CA PHE A 180 8.00 2.23 -6.53
C PHE A 180 9.11 2.03 -5.50
N PHE A 181 9.05 0.96 -4.70
CA PHE A 181 10.08 0.63 -3.73
C PHE A 181 10.25 -0.86 -3.51
N TRP A 182 9.71 -1.67 -4.42
CA TRP A 182 9.89 -3.11 -4.41
C TRP A 182 11.33 -3.44 -4.77
N GLY A 183 12.02 -4.23 -3.95
CA GLY A 183 13.43 -4.54 -4.16
C GLY A 183 14.30 -3.30 -4.30
N ASP A 184 14.96 -3.16 -5.45
CA ASP A 184 15.86 -2.06 -5.79
C ASP A 184 15.17 -0.89 -6.50
N HIS A 185 13.84 -0.88 -6.66
CA HIS A 185 13.12 0.17 -7.39
C HIS A 185 13.28 1.58 -6.79
N LEU A 186 13.77 1.69 -5.54
CA LEU A 186 14.16 2.97 -4.94
C LEU A 186 15.37 3.61 -5.61
N THR A 187 16.24 2.79 -6.19
CA THR A 187 17.43 3.24 -6.91
C THR A 187 17.11 3.67 -8.33
N HIS A 188 15.91 3.33 -8.83
CA HIS A 188 15.49 3.64 -10.18
C HIS A 188 15.05 5.10 -10.27
N ASN A 189 15.49 5.79 -11.33
CA ASN A 189 15.12 7.18 -11.58
C ASN A 189 13.73 7.28 -12.22
N VAL A 190 12.70 6.91 -11.47
CA VAL A 190 11.30 6.96 -11.90
C VAL A 190 10.47 7.81 -10.93
N PRO A 191 9.65 8.76 -11.42
CA PRO A 191 8.75 9.52 -10.56
C PRO A 191 7.81 8.58 -9.80
N SER A 192 7.72 8.73 -8.48
CA SER A 192 6.81 7.97 -7.60
C SER A 192 5.54 8.75 -7.27
N GLY A 193 5.20 9.75 -8.09
CA GLY A 193 4.06 10.64 -7.89
C GLY A 193 4.39 11.85 -7.00
N PRO A 194 3.38 12.68 -6.65
CA PRO A 194 1.96 12.52 -6.98
C PRO A 194 1.70 12.59 -8.49
N PHE A 195 0.77 11.78 -9.00
CA PHE A 195 0.42 11.80 -10.42
C PHE A 195 -0.84 12.61 -10.68
N ARG A 196 -0.87 13.38 -11.77
CA ARG A 196 -2.03 14.19 -12.14
C ARG A 196 -3.12 13.37 -12.83
N ASN A 197 -2.73 12.33 -13.56
CA ASN A 197 -3.64 11.52 -14.35
C ASN A 197 -3.13 10.06 -14.41
N SER A 198 -3.94 9.17 -14.98
CA SER A 198 -3.58 7.75 -15.14
C SER A 198 -2.47 7.53 -16.15
N HIS A 199 -2.30 8.41 -17.15
CA HIS A 199 -1.22 8.30 -18.13
C HIS A 199 0.15 8.42 -17.46
N ASP A 200 0.38 9.44 -16.64
CA ASP A 200 1.66 9.65 -15.96
C ASP A 200 1.98 8.51 -14.98
N TRP A 201 0.95 8.00 -14.28
CA TRP A 201 1.09 6.86 -13.38
C TRP A 201 1.42 5.55 -14.13
N LEU A 202 0.72 5.27 -15.24
CA LEU A 202 0.95 4.08 -16.06
C LEU A 202 2.32 4.16 -16.74
N HIS A 203 2.71 5.34 -17.25
CA HIS A 203 4.03 5.55 -17.83
C HIS A 203 5.13 5.25 -16.81
N ALA A 204 5.03 5.77 -15.57
CA ALA A 204 6.00 5.48 -14.53
C ALA A 204 6.08 3.97 -14.19
N ARG A 205 4.94 3.26 -14.18
CA ARG A 205 4.92 1.80 -13.98
C ARG A 205 5.51 1.04 -15.16
N LEU A 206 5.25 1.46 -16.40
CA LEU A 206 5.84 0.87 -17.60
C LEU A 206 7.36 1.07 -17.63
N THR A 207 7.85 2.26 -17.25
CA THR A 207 9.30 2.52 -17.15
C THR A 207 9.98 1.56 -16.15
N LEU A 208 9.36 1.32 -14.98
CA LEU A 208 9.86 0.32 -14.03
C LEU A 208 9.87 -1.08 -14.63
N ALA A 209 8.76 -1.51 -15.23
CA ALA A 209 8.66 -2.84 -15.83
C ALA A 209 9.72 -3.07 -16.94
N LEU A 210 9.95 -2.06 -17.79
CA LEU A 210 10.98 -2.09 -18.84
C LEU A 210 12.39 -2.17 -18.23
N THR A 211 12.66 -1.37 -17.20
CA THR A 211 13.94 -1.37 -16.49
C THR A 211 14.22 -2.73 -15.84
N ASP A 212 13.20 -3.34 -15.23
CA ASP A 212 13.30 -4.67 -14.63
C ASP A 212 13.66 -5.74 -15.68
N GLN A 213 12.99 -5.70 -16.84
CA GLN A 213 13.26 -6.65 -17.92
C GLN A 213 14.64 -6.44 -18.52
N GLU A 214 15.04 -5.20 -18.79
CA GLU A 214 16.39 -4.89 -19.31
C GLU A 214 17.49 -5.37 -18.35
N ARG A 215 17.25 -5.29 -17.03
CA ARG A 215 18.19 -5.79 -16.03
C ARG A 215 18.26 -7.32 -16.02
N ILE A 216 17.14 -8.04 -16.22
CA ILE A 216 17.14 -9.50 -16.34
C ILE A 216 17.95 -9.91 -17.58
N LEU A 217 17.72 -9.27 -18.72
CA LEU A 217 18.44 -9.54 -19.97
C LEU A 217 19.94 -9.24 -19.90
N GLN A 218 20.34 -8.28 -19.06
CA GLN A 218 21.76 -7.97 -18.81
C GLN A 218 22.40 -8.88 -17.75
N ASN A 219 21.62 -9.71 -17.05
CA ASN A 219 22.15 -10.58 -16.00
C ASN A 219 22.83 -11.81 -16.62
N PRO A 220 24.16 -11.97 -16.50
CA PRO A 220 24.87 -13.11 -17.09
C PRO A 220 24.55 -14.46 -16.41
N SER A 221 23.83 -14.43 -15.28
CA SER A 221 23.37 -15.61 -14.57
C SER A 221 21.88 -15.94 -14.79
N ALA A 222 21.19 -15.21 -15.67
CA ALA A 222 19.80 -15.52 -16.01
C ALA A 222 19.75 -16.84 -16.79
N ASP A 223 18.75 -17.67 -16.51
CA ASP A 223 18.51 -18.87 -17.29
C ASP A 223 17.70 -18.54 -18.57
N GLU A 224 17.52 -19.53 -19.43
CA GLU A 224 16.85 -19.36 -20.72
C GLU A 224 15.38 -18.95 -20.56
N ASP A 225 14.70 -19.50 -19.56
CA ASP A 225 13.29 -19.19 -19.25
C ASP A 225 13.16 -17.73 -18.77
N ASP A 226 14.05 -17.27 -17.87
CA ASP A 226 14.11 -15.88 -17.41
C ASP A 226 14.34 -14.89 -18.58
N ILE A 227 15.18 -15.25 -19.54
CA ILE A 227 15.48 -14.44 -20.72
C ILE A 227 14.25 -14.37 -21.64
N GLU A 228 13.63 -15.50 -21.97
CA GLU A 228 12.45 -15.56 -22.83
C GLU A 228 11.29 -14.75 -22.23
N ASP A 229 11.01 -14.92 -20.93
CA ASP A 229 9.97 -14.17 -20.22
C ASP A 229 10.25 -12.66 -20.23
N ALA A 230 11.50 -12.26 -20.00
CA ALA A 230 11.89 -10.85 -19.99
C ALA A 230 11.80 -10.22 -21.39
N GLU A 231 12.17 -10.92 -22.46
CA GLU A 231 12.01 -10.43 -23.83
C GLU A 231 10.54 -10.23 -24.19
N ASN A 232 9.70 -11.21 -23.89
CA ASN A 232 8.27 -11.14 -24.17
C ASN A 232 7.60 -10.01 -23.39
N ALA A 233 7.87 -9.90 -22.08
CA ALA A 233 7.32 -8.83 -21.25
C ALA A 233 7.79 -7.43 -21.71
N ARG A 234 9.06 -7.29 -22.11
CA ARG A 234 9.61 -6.03 -22.64
C ARG A 234 8.93 -5.63 -23.96
N ASP A 235 8.75 -6.57 -24.86
CA ASP A 235 8.18 -6.30 -26.18
C ASP A 235 6.69 -5.94 -26.06
N ILE A 236 5.94 -6.61 -25.17
CA ILE A 236 4.58 -6.19 -24.80
C ILE A 236 4.58 -4.78 -24.22
N ALA A 237 5.46 -4.47 -23.27
CA ALA A 237 5.51 -3.15 -22.64
C ALA A 237 5.84 -2.02 -23.62
N ARG A 238 6.66 -2.27 -24.66
CA ARG A 238 6.98 -1.31 -25.72
C ARG A 238 5.86 -1.07 -26.73
N SER A 239 4.81 -1.89 -26.71
CA SER A 239 3.66 -1.75 -27.62
C SER A 239 2.62 -0.72 -27.15
N PHE A 240 2.77 -0.19 -25.93
CA PHE A 240 1.93 0.84 -25.31
C PHE A 240 2.62 2.20 -25.31
#